data_AF-A0A2P6W9L6-F1
#
_entry.id   AF-A0A2P6W9L6-F1
#
_cell.length_a   1.000
_cell.length_b   1.000
_cell.length_c   1.000
_cell.angle_alpha   90.00
_cell.angle_beta   90.00
_cell.angle_gamma   90.00
#
_symmetry.space_group_name_H-M   'P 1'
#
loop_
_entity.id
_entity.type
_entity.pdbx_description
1 polymer ?
#
loop_
_entity_poly.entity_id
_entity_poly.type
_entity_poly.pdbx_seq_one_letter_code
_entity_poly.pdbx_strand_id
1 'polypeptide(L)'
;TDFNPDGIHGIGPKTALKLVKEYDDFQALIDDEKVEWESQADPSAILEFFQNPPVMDPEYEEGELDSEKVKEILVTDHDFSQERVESGLEDLEKALESRQSGLDSFV
;
A
#
# COMPACT_ATOMS: atom_id res chain seq x y z
N THR A 1 -4.09 13.12 -3.56
CA THR A 1 -3.44 11.79 -3.54
C THR A 1 -2.03 11.97 -3.04
N ASP A 2 -1.24 10.92 -2.78
CA ASP A 2 0.16 11.14 -2.36
C ASP A 2 1.01 11.83 -3.45
N PHE A 3 0.58 11.75 -4.73
CA PHE A 3 1.19 12.46 -5.87
C PHE A 3 0.71 13.91 -6.06
N ASN A 4 -0.36 14.31 -5.38
CA ASN A 4 -0.82 15.68 -5.24
C ASN A 4 -1.37 15.85 -3.81
N PRO A 5 -0.49 16.06 -2.81
CA PRO A 5 -0.83 15.95 -1.39
C PRO A 5 -1.79 17.05 -0.94
N ASP A 6 -1.65 18.25 -1.49
CA ASP A 6 -2.51 19.40 -1.17
C ASP A 6 -3.89 19.30 -1.83
N GLY A 7 -4.02 18.42 -2.84
CA GLY A 7 -5.25 18.25 -3.60
C GLY A 7 -5.58 19.47 -4.44
N ILE A 8 -6.85 19.84 -4.50
CA ILE A 8 -7.31 21.08 -5.14
C ILE A 8 -7.90 21.97 -4.06
N HIS A 9 -7.36 23.18 -3.91
CA HIS A 9 -7.80 24.11 -2.88
C HIS A 9 -9.31 24.39 -3.00
N GLY A 10 -10.03 24.38 -1.87
CA GLY A 10 -11.47 24.62 -1.86
C GLY A 10 -12.36 23.45 -2.33
N ILE A 11 -11.78 22.35 -2.84
CA ILE A 11 -12.53 21.15 -3.25
C ILE A 11 -12.33 20.02 -2.23
N GLY A 12 -13.32 19.85 -1.36
CA GLY A 12 -13.39 18.71 -0.43
C GLY A 12 -14.05 17.46 -1.05
N PRO A 13 -14.08 16.33 -0.32
CA PRO A 13 -14.55 15.03 -0.85
C PRO A 13 -15.96 15.04 -1.44
N LYS A 14 -16.90 15.76 -0.81
CA LYS A 14 -18.29 15.87 -1.28
C LYS A 14 -18.38 16.62 -2.61
N THR A 15 -17.63 17.72 -2.73
CA THR A 15 -17.59 18.55 -3.94
C THR A 15 -16.86 17.80 -5.05
N ALA A 16 -15.73 17.16 -4.75
CA ALA A 16 -14.99 16.32 -5.68
C ALA A 16 -15.87 15.22 -6.29
N LEU A 17 -16.61 14.48 -5.44
CA LEU A 17 -17.52 13.44 -5.93
C LEU A 17 -18.61 13.98 -6.84
N LYS A 18 -19.15 15.17 -6.52
CA LYS A 18 -20.16 15.82 -7.36
C LYS A 18 -19.55 16.16 -8.73
N LEU A 19 -18.39 16.81 -8.76
CA LEU A 19 -17.72 17.20 -9.99
C LEU A 19 -17.37 15.97 -10.85
N VAL A 20 -16.75 14.93 -10.29
CA VAL A 20 -16.40 13.72 -11.04
C VAL A 20 -17.63 13.01 -11.64
N LYS A 21 -18.84 13.20 -11.07
CA LYS A 21 -20.08 12.66 -11.64
C LYS A 21 -20.74 13.56 -12.68
N GLU A 22 -20.38 14.85 -12.72
CA GLU A 22 -20.93 15.81 -13.68
C GLU A 22 -20.21 15.78 -15.03
N TYR A 23 -18.94 15.35 -15.05
CA TYR A 23 -18.10 15.29 -16.26
C TYR A 23 -17.83 13.82 -16.61
N ASP A 24 -18.03 13.47 -17.88
CA ASP A 24 -17.73 12.11 -18.40
C ASP A 24 -16.25 11.95 -18.78
N ASP A 25 -15.54 13.05 -19.00
CA ASP A 25 -14.15 13.10 -19.44
C ASP A 25 -13.26 13.81 -18.42
N PHE A 26 -12.08 13.24 -18.14
CA PHE A 26 -11.15 13.78 -17.15
C PHE A 26 -10.51 15.09 -17.57
N GLN A 27 -10.19 15.26 -18.87
CA GLN A 27 -9.60 16.50 -19.36
C GLN A 27 -10.60 17.65 -19.24
N ALA A 28 -11.87 17.40 -19.58
CA ALA A 28 -12.95 18.36 -19.41
C ALA A 28 -13.15 18.79 -17.94
N LEU A 29 -12.94 17.90 -16.98
CA LEU A 29 -12.98 18.19 -15.55
C LEU A 29 -11.82 19.09 -15.11
N ILE A 30 -10.60 18.78 -15.56
CA ILE A 30 -9.37 19.52 -15.19
C ILE A 30 -9.35 20.92 -15.84
N ASP A 31 -9.92 21.06 -17.04
CA ASP A 31 -10.02 22.35 -17.73
C ASP A 31 -11.16 23.25 -17.20
N ASP A 32 -12.00 22.75 -16.28
CA ASP A 32 -13.07 23.54 -15.67
C ASP A 32 -12.53 24.63 -14.74
N GLU A 33 -13.07 25.84 -14.85
CA GLU A 33 -12.63 26.99 -14.04
C GLU A 33 -12.76 26.78 -12.52
N LYS A 34 -13.58 25.83 -12.06
CA LYS A 34 -13.69 25.49 -10.63
C LYS A 34 -12.53 24.62 -10.15
N VAL A 35 -11.75 24.03 -11.05
CA VAL A 35 -10.64 23.12 -10.77
C VAL A 35 -9.33 23.84 -11.05
N GLU A 36 -8.77 24.48 -10.02
CA GLU A 36 -7.46 25.11 -10.12
C GLU A 36 -6.37 24.09 -9.79
N TRP A 37 -5.69 23.58 -10.82
CA TRP A 37 -4.57 22.67 -10.63
C TRP A 37 -3.26 23.42 -10.39
N GLU A 38 -2.87 23.53 -9.12
CA GLU A 38 -1.65 24.25 -8.71
C GLU A 38 -0.41 23.36 -8.59
N SER A 39 -0.59 22.03 -8.65
CA SER A 39 0.51 21.08 -8.48
C SER A 39 1.42 21.05 -9.72
N GLN A 40 2.72 20.90 -9.49
CA GLN A 40 3.72 20.69 -10.54
C GLN A 40 3.58 19.31 -11.20
N ALA A 41 2.89 18.37 -10.56
CA ALA A 41 2.66 17.05 -11.10
C ALA A 41 1.55 17.10 -12.17
N ASP A 42 1.74 16.38 -13.27
CA ASP A 42 0.75 16.30 -14.35
C ASP A 42 -0.48 15.47 -13.90
N PRO A 43 -1.70 16.05 -13.90
CA PRO A 43 -2.91 15.35 -13.49
C PRO A 43 -3.18 14.09 -14.32
N SER A 44 -2.91 14.13 -15.63
CA SER A 44 -3.13 13.02 -16.55
C SER A 44 -2.14 11.89 -16.31
N ALA A 45 -0.88 12.21 -16.02
CA ALA A 45 0.13 11.22 -15.65
C ALA A 45 -0.20 10.53 -14.32
N ILE A 46 -0.74 11.26 -13.34
CA ILE A 46 -1.20 10.68 -12.07
C ILE A 46 -2.37 9.72 -12.32
N LEU A 47 -3.37 10.14 -13.13
CA LEU A 47 -4.51 9.28 -13.44
C LEU A 47 -4.06 7.99 -14.14
N GLU A 48 -3.19 8.11 -15.13
CA GLU A 48 -2.63 6.98 -15.86
C GLU A 48 -1.88 6.03 -14.94
N PHE A 49 -1.07 6.55 -14.01
CA PHE A 49 -0.38 5.72 -13.03
C PHE A 49 -1.34 4.92 -12.14
N PHE A 50 -2.47 5.50 -11.74
CA PHE A 50 -3.48 4.79 -10.95
C PHE A 50 -4.29 3.78 -11.79
N GLN A 51 -4.52 4.05 -13.08
CA GLN A 51 -5.25 3.15 -13.97
C GLN A 51 -4.39 1.98 -14.46
N ASN A 52 -3.14 2.27 -14.81
CA ASN A 52 -2.17 1.32 -15.37
C ASN A 52 -0.86 1.38 -14.57
N PRO A 53 -0.88 1.02 -13.28
CA PRO A 53 0.35 1.02 -12.50
C PRO A 53 1.34 0.00 -13.07
N PRO A 54 2.65 0.28 -13.03
CA PRO A 54 3.67 -0.69 -13.41
C PRO A 54 3.68 -1.83 -12.39
N VAL A 55 2.93 -2.89 -12.68
CA VAL A 55 2.85 -4.09 -11.85
C VAL A 55 3.78 -5.17 -12.38
N MET A 56 4.31 -5.97 -11.46
CA MET A 56 4.93 -7.25 -11.77
C MET A 56 4.09 -8.36 -11.17
N ASP A 57 4.08 -9.52 -11.80
CA ASP A 57 3.45 -10.74 -11.27
C ASP A 57 4.57 -11.61 -10.66
N PRO A 58 4.81 -11.54 -9.33
CA PRO A 58 5.88 -12.30 -8.71
C PRO A 58 5.42 -13.72 -8.38
N GLU A 59 6.29 -14.69 -8.61
CA GLU A 59 6.17 -16.00 -7.98
C GLU A 59 6.53 -15.88 -6.49
N TYR A 60 5.64 -16.35 -5.62
CA TYR A 60 5.83 -16.34 -4.18
C TYR A 60 6.03 -17.78 -3.66
N GLU A 61 7.12 -17.98 -2.93
CA GLU A 61 7.40 -19.23 -2.22
C GLU A 61 7.59 -18.94 -0.73
N GLU A 62 6.98 -19.77 0.11
CA GLU A 62 7.21 -19.69 1.55
C GLU A 62 8.58 -20.30 1.86
N GLY A 63 9.49 -19.47 2.38
CA GLY A 63 10.80 -19.93 2.85
C GLY A 63 10.75 -20.57 4.23
N GLU A 64 11.76 -21.37 4.56
CA GLU A 64 11.95 -21.90 5.90
C GLU A 64 12.47 -20.81 6.86
N LEU A 65 12.02 -20.87 8.12
CA LEU A 65 12.48 -19.96 9.17
C LEU A 65 13.88 -20.36 9.65
N ASP A 66 14.83 -19.43 9.56
CA ASP A 66 16.16 -19.57 10.16
C ASP A 66 16.21 -18.82 11.49
N SER A 67 15.78 -19.49 12.56
CA SER A 67 15.68 -18.92 13.91
C SER A 67 17.03 -18.42 14.44
N GLU A 68 18.14 -19.05 14.07
CA GLU A 68 19.48 -18.63 14.51
C GLU A 68 19.91 -17.34 13.81
N LYS A 69 19.68 -17.24 12.49
CA LYS A 69 19.97 -16.02 11.75
C LYS A 69 19.10 -14.84 12.18
N VAL A 70 17.84 -15.09 12.56
CA VAL A 70 16.99 -14.05 13.16
C VAL A 70 17.55 -13.56 14.50
N LYS A 71 18.03 -14.46 15.36
CA LYS A 71 18.67 -14.08 16.63
C LYS A 71 19.97 -13.32 16.40
N GLU A 72 20.80 -13.74 15.45
CA GLU A 72 22.03 -13.03 15.08
C GLU A 72 21.71 -11.57 14.71
N ILE A 73 20.83 -11.35 13.74
CA ILE A 73 20.47 -10.00 13.26
C ILE A 73 19.84 -9.18 14.41
N LEU A 74 18.84 -9.72 15.11
CA LEU A 74 18.09 -8.92 16.08
C LEU A 74 18.84 -8.72 17.40
N VAL A 75 19.43 -9.77 17.96
CA VAL A 75 20.07 -9.73 19.27
C VAL A 75 21.52 -9.26 19.17
N THR A 76 22.28 -9.78 18.20
CA THR A 76 23.72 -9.48 18.09
C THR A 76 23.96 -8.15 17.37
N ASP A 77 23.30 -7.90 16.23
CA ASP A 77 23.57 -6.70 15.42
C ASP A 77 22.73 -5.48 15.84
N HIS A 78 21.55 -5.72 16.44
CA HIS A 78 20.59 -4.66 16.76
C HIS A 78 20.22 -4.56 18.26
N ASP A 79 20.91 -5.31 19.14
CA ASP A 79 20.77 -5.26 20.61
C ASP A 79 19.32 -5.45 21.13
N PHE A 80 18.49 -6.21 20.41
CA PHE A 80 17.16 -6.57 20.92
C PHE A 80 17.28 -7.51 22.13
N SER A 81 16.28 -7.46 23.01
CA SER A 81 16.19 -8.38 24.14
C SER A 81 16.07 -9.83 23.66
N GLN A 82 17.07 -10.65 23.99
CA GLN A 82 17.10 -12.06 23.64
C GLN A 82 15.83 -12.81 24.07
N GLU A 83 15.40 -12.63 25.32
CA GLU A 83 14.20 -13.25 25.87
C GLU A 83 12.94 -12.94 25.03
N ARG A 84 12.80 -11.70 24.56
CA ARG A 84 11.65 -11.28 23.74
C ARG A 84 11.73 -11.87 22.33
N VAL A 85 12.92 -11.97 21.76
CA VAL A 85 13.13 -12.56 20.43
C VAL A 85 12.85 -14.06 20.46
N GLU A 86 13.36 -14.77 21.47
CA GLU A 86 13.12 -16.21 21.65
C GLU A 86 11.63 -16.51 21.83
N SER A 87 10.94 -15.79 22.73
CA SER A 87 9.49 -15.97 22.89
C SER A 87 8.71 -15.70 21.61
N GLY A 88 9.11 -14.70 20.83
CA GLY A 88 8.45 -14.38 19.55
C GLY A 88 8.67 -15.45 18.48
N LEU A 89 9.87 -16.06 18.44
CA LEU A 89 10.18 -17.16 17.52
C LEU A 89 9.37 -18.41 17.84
N GLU A 90 9.23 -18.77 19.13
CA GLU A 90 8.40 -19.91 19.54
C GLU A 90 6.92 -19.73 19.13
N ASP A 91 6.39 -18.53 19.28
CA ASP A 91 5.00 -18.23 18.90
C ASP A 91 4.83 -18.25 17.37
N LEU A 92 5.85 -17.79 16.63
CA LEU A 92 5.87 -17.86 15.16
C LEU A 92 5.90 -19.31 14.66
N GLU A 93 6.74 -20.17 15.23
CA GLU A 93 6.84 -21.59 14.87
C GLU A 93 5.48 -22.30 15.05
N LYS A 94 4.82 -22.09 16.20
CA LYS A 94 3.47 -22.63 16.46
C LYS A 94 2.45 -22.13 15.44
N ALA A 95 2.51 -20.85 15.09
CA ALA A 95 1.58 -20.25 14.13
C ALA A 95 1.75 -20.85 12.73
N LEU A 96 3.00 -21.06 12.30
CA LEU A 96 3.33 -21.69 11.02
C LEU A 96 2.80 -23.13 10.94
N GLU A 97 2.92 -23.90 12.02
CA GLU A 97 2.36 -25.27 12.11
C GLU A 97 0.82 -25.29 12.07
N SER A 98 0.18 -24.26 12.64
CA SER A 98 -1.28 -24.18 12.79
C SER A 98 -2.02 -23.55 11.61
N ARG A 99 -1.34 -23.27 10.48
CA ARG A 99 -1.92 -22.60 9.31
C ARG A 99 -3.06 -23.41 8.70
N GLN A 100 -4.29 -23.04 9.05
CA GLN A 100 -5.51 -23.48 8.38
C GLN A 100 -6.01 -22.36 7.47
N SER A 101 -6.17 -22.64 6.18
CA SER A 101 -6.75 -21.67 5.25
C SER A 101 -8.26 -21.53 5.47
N GLY A 102 -8.77 -20.30 5.32
CA GLY A 102 -10.20 -20.01 5.39
C GLY A 102 -10.96 -20.60 4.20
N LEU A 103 -12.22 -20.97 4.39
CA LEU A 103 -13.06 -21.58 3.34
C LEU A 103 -13.20 -20.70 2.08
N ASP A 104 -13.09 -19.37 2.23
CA ASP A 104 -13.14 -18.38 1.15
C ASP A 104 -11.99 -18.53 0.14
N SER A 105 -10.84 -19.10 0.56
CA SER A 105 -9.68 -19.31 -0.30
C SER A 105 -9.83 -20.46 -1.32
N PHE A 106 -10.92 -21.23 -1.23
CA PHE A 106 -11.18 -22.40 -2.08
C PHE A 106 -12.27 -22.18 -3.15
N VAL A 107 -12.95 -21.02 -3.14
CA VAL A 107 -14.09 -20.69 -4.01
C VAL A 107 -13.72 -19.65 -5.04
#